data_AF-W2CSZ7-F1
#
_entry.id   AF-W2CSZ7-F1
#
_cell.length_a   1.000
_cell.length_b   1.000
_cell.length_c   1.000
_cell.angle_alpha   90.00
_cell.angle_beta   90.00
_cell.angle_gamma   90.00
#
_symmetry.space_group_name_H-M   'P 1'
#
loop_
_entity.id
_entity.type
_entity.pdbx_description
1 polymer ?
#
loop_
_entity_poly.entity_id
_entity_poly.type
_entity_poly.pdbx_seq_one_letter_code
_entity_poly.pdbx_strand_id
1 'polypeptide(L)'
;MDVYDISNEWMMFLRIATNNLYVCFRIFILGLFTGVATGVQLFQNGIMVGTFQAFCFRYGVGWESVLSIWLHGVVEIASIIIAGAAGFALGNGWLFPGTYPRGYAFRQGAKRGLKLAVGVAP
;
A
#
# COMPACT_ATOMS: atom_id res chain seq x y z
N MET A 1 22.97 23.99 11.79
CA MET A 1 21.79 24.84 11.55
C MET A 1 21.17 24.34 10.27
N ASP A 2 20.07 23.61 10.41
CA ASP A 2 19.53 22.75 9.37
C ASP A 2 18.67 23.57 8.40
N VAL A 3 19.02 23.53 7.12
CA VAL A 3 18.35 24.29 6.03
C VAL A 3 17.01 23.64 5.65
N TYR A 4 16.64 22.53 6.29
CA TYR A 4 15.41 21.76 6.03
C TYR A 4 14.28 21.98 7.05
N ASP A 5 14.50 22.75 8.11
CA ASP A 5 13.59 22.82 9.27
C ASP A 5 12.42 23.83 9.10
N ILE A 6 12.02 24.12 7.86
CA ILE A 6 11.02 25.17 7.53
C ILE A 6 9.69 24.59 6.99
N SER A 7 9.44 23.29 7.20
CA SER A 7 8.12 22.71 6.89
C SER A 7 7.39 22.28 8.15
N ASN A 8 6.19 22.84 8.33
CA ASN A 8 5.26 22.53 9.42
C ASN A 8 5.09 20.99 9.53
N GLU A 9 5.49 20.40 10.65
CA GLU A 9 5.51 18.93 10.87
C GLU A 9 4.15 18.28 10.56
N TRP A 10 3.06 18.97 10.93
CA TRP A 10 1.69 18.60 10.60
C TRP A 10 1.41 18.53 9.10
N MET A 11 1.96 19.47 8.34
CA MET A 11 1.79 19.51 6.88
C MET A 11 2.56 18.36 6.21
N MET A 12 3.74 18.01 6.74
CA MET A 12 4.50 16.84 6.27
C MET A 12 3.76 15.53 6.57
N PHE A 13 3.25 15.37 7.80
CA PHE A 13 2.44 14.21 8.18
C PHE A 13 1.25 14.04 7.24
N LEU A 14 0.46 15.10 7.05
CA LEU A 14 -0.71 15.06 6.15
C LEU A 14 -0.30 14.75 4.70
N ARG A 15 0.83 15.29 4.22
CA ARG A 15 1.33 15.00 2.87
C ARG A 15 1.73 13.53 2.70
N ILE A 16 2.39 12.95 3.69
CA ILE A 16 2.78 11.54 3.67
C ILE A 16 1.54 10.65 3.75
N ALA A 17 0.65 10.92 4.70
CA ALA A 17 -0.62 10.22 4.87
C ALA A 17 -1.47 10.21 3.60
N THR A 18 -1.67 11.38 2.98
CA THR A 18 -2.46 11.49 1.75
C THR A 18 -1.81 10.78 0.56
N ASN A 19 -0.48 10.81 0.45
CA ASN A 19 0.24 10.07 -0.57
C ASN A 19 0.08 8.54 -0.39
N ASN A 20 0.20 8.05 0.83
CA ASN A 20 0.00 6.63 1.14
C ASN A 20 -1.44 6.18 0.85
N LEU A 21 -2.42 7.00 1.23
CA LEU A 21 -3.82 6.76 0.93
C LEU A 21 -4.05 6.69 -0.59
N TYR A 22 -3.46 7.62 -1.35
CA TYR A 22 -3.52 7.62 -2.81
C TYR A 22 -2.93 6.35 -3.43
N VAL A 23 -1.75 5.91 -2.96
CA VAL A 23 -1.11 4.65 -3.41
C VAL A 23 -2.01 3.45 -3.09
N CYS A 24 -2.58 3.38 -1.88
CA CYS A 24 -3.49 2.32 -1.48
C CYS A 24 -4.75 2.27 -2.35
N PHE A 25 -5.39 3.42 -2.60
CA PHE A 25 -6.53 3.51 -3.50
C PHE A 25 -6.19 3.06 -4.92
N ARG A 26 -5.01 3.43 -5.42
CA ARG A 26 -4.54 3.01 -6.74
C ARG A 26 -4.35 1.49 -6.81
N ILE A 27 -3.70 0.88 -5.83
CA ILE A 27 -3.52 -0.58 -5.74
C ILE A 27 -4.87 -1.30 -5.73
N PHE A 28 -5.82 -0.76 -4.98
CA PHE A 28 -7.18 -1.29 -4.88
C PHE A 28 -7.95 -1.19 -6.21
N ILE A 29 -7.96 -0.02 -6.85
CA ILE A 29 -8.67 0.22 -8.12
C ILE A 29 -8.05 -0.60 -9.25
N LEU A 30 -6.72 -0.79 -9.26
CA LEU A 30 -6.07 -1.64 -10.26
C LEU A 30 -6.55 -3.10 -10.19
N GLY A 31 -6.96 -3.55 -9.00
CA GLY A 31 -7.61 -4.85 -8.81
C GLY A 31 -8.90 -5.01 -9.61
N LEU A 32 -9.57 -3.91 -10.00
CA LEU A 32 -10.79 -3.92 -10.81
C LEU A 32 -10.56 -4.43 -12.22
N PHE A 33 -9.40 -4.13 -12.80
CA PHE A 33 -9.05 -4.53 -14.16
C PHE A 33 -8.49 -5.94 -14.19
N THR A 34 -7.56 -6.26 -13.30
CA THR A 34 -7.05 -7.63 -13.06
C THR A 34 -6.37 -7.70 -11.68
N GLY A 35 -6.47 -8.85 -10.99
CA GLY A 35 -5.65 -9.08 -9.79
C GLY A 35 -4.14 -8.99 -10.07
N VAL A 36 -3.72 -9.26 -11.31
CA VAL A 36 -2.33 -9.12 -11.76
C VAL A 36 -1.82 -7.69 -11.61
N ALA A 37 -2.64 -6.67 -11.94
CA ALA A 37 -2.24 -5.28 -11.80
C ALA A 37 -1.95 -4.88 -10.35
N THR A 38 -2.76 -5.36 -9.40
CA THR A 38 -2.48 -5.23 -7.96
C THR A 38 -1.15 -5.88 -7.59
N GLY A 39 -0.89 -7.09 -8.10
CA GLY A 39 0.37 -7.81 -7.86
C GLY A 39 1.60 -7.07 -8.40
N VAL A 40 1.53 -6.51 -9.60
CA VAL A 40 2.62 -5.70 -10.18
C VAL A 40 2.90 -4.47 -9.31
N GLN A 41 1.85 -3.79 -8.83
CA GLN A 41 2.01 -2.61 -7.99
C GLN A 41 2.65 -2.95 -6.62
N LEU A 42 2.25 -4.06 -6.01
CA LEU A 42 2.88 -4.56 -4.77
C LEU A 42 4.35 -4.94 -5.00
N PHE A 43 4.64 -5.60 -6.12
CA PHE A 43 5.99 -6.01 -6.47
C PHE A 43 6.91 -4.80 -6.70
N GLN A 44 6.42 -3.75 -7.36
CA GLN A 44 7.17 -2.50 -7.53
C GLN A 44 7.50 -1.84 -6.18
N ASN A 45 6.54 -1.78 -5.25
CA ASN A 45 6.78 -1.27 -3.89
C ASN A 45 7.78 -2.15 -3.13
N GLY A 46 7.69 -3.47 -3.28
CA GLY A 46 8.64 -4.43 -2.70
C GLY A 46 10.07 -4.26 -3.25
N ILE A 47 10.23 -4.08 -4.56
CA ILE A 47 11.54 -3.80 -5.17
C ILE A 47 12.12 -2.50 -4.62
N MET A 48 11.31 -1.44 -4.50
CA MET A 48 11.78 -0.15 -3.98
C MET A 48 12.36 -0.30 -2.57
N VAL A 49 11.63 -0.95 -1.65
CA VAL A 49 12.12 -1.20 -0.28
C VAL A 49 13.31 -2.16 -0.29
N GLY A 50 13.25 -3.24 -1.07
CA GLY A 50 14.30 -4.25 -1.14
C GLY A 50 15.62 -3.71 -1.71
N THR A 51 15.57 -2.85 -2.72
CA THR A 51 16.76 -2.21 -3.31
C THR A 51 17.39 -1.21 -2.35
N PHE A 52 16.58 -0.40 -1.67
CA PHE A 52 17.05 0.48 -0.60
C PHE A 52 17.74 -0.33 0.51
N GLN A 53 17.10 -1.40 0.96
CA GLN A 53 17.63 -2.26 2.01
C GLN A 53 18.95 -2.94 1.60
N ALA A 54 19.01 -3.48 0.38
CA ALA A 54 20.20 -4.13 -0.16
C ALA A 54 21.39 -3.14 -0.27
N PHE A 55 21.11 -1.89 -0.64
CA PHE A 55 22.11 -0.83 -0.64
C PHE A 55 22.64 -0.58 0.78
N CYS A 56 21.77 -0.38 1.77
CA CYS A 56 22.19 -0.17 3.16
C CYS A 56 23.02 -1.32 3.74
N PHE A 57 22.66 -2.57 3.42
CA PHE A 57 23.48 -3.73 3.79
C PHE A 57 24.88 -3.71 3.18
N ARG A 58 25.01 -3.24 1.93
CA ARG A 58 26.31 -3.14 1.25
C ARG A 58 27.25 -2.12 1.89
N TYR A 59 26.71 -1.08 2.53
CA TYR A 59 27.49 -0.02 3.20
C TYR A 59 27.60 -0.21 4.73
N GLY A 60 27.20 -1.37 5.26
CA GLY A 60 27.36 -1.70 6.68
C GLY A 60 26.30 -1.11 7.62
N VAL A 61 25.31 -0.36 7.11
CA VAL A 61 24.22 0.27 7.87
C VAL A 61 22.87 -0.46 7.70
N GLY A 62 22.93 -1.73 7.31
CA GLY A 62 21.74 -2.53 7.00
C GLY A 62 20.76 -2.63 8.17
N TRP A 63 21.23 -2.99 9.37
CA TRP A 63 20.34 -3.20 10.51
C TRP A 63 19.68 -1.90 11.02
N GLU A 64 20.44 -0.80 11.04
CA GLU A 64 19.90 0.52 11.40
C GLU A 64 18.82 0.97 10.43
N SER A 65 19.03 0.75 9.12
CA SER A 65 18.02 1.06 8.10
C SER A 65 16.76 0.22 8.25
N VAL A 66 16.86 -1.08 8.57
CA VAL A 66 15.68 -1.92 8.84
C VAL A 66 14.87 -1.32 9.99
N LEU A 67 15.52 -1.06 11.13
CA LEU A 67 14.84 -0.52 12.31
C LEU A 67 14.17 0.82 12.01
N SER A 68 14.84 1.71 11.27
CA SER A 68 14.28 3.00 10.88
C SER A 68 13.04 2.87 9.98
N ILE A 69 13.07 1.95 9.00
CA ILE A 69 11.93 1.65 8.14
C ILE A 69 10.76 1.12 8.96
N TRP A 70 10.98 0.21 9.90
CA TRP A 70 9.88 -0.32 10.71
C TRP A 70 9.36 0.69 11.73
N LEU A 71 10.19 1.60 12.23
CA LEU A 71 9.74 2.62 13.18
C LEU A 71 8.72 3.58 12.56
N HIS A 72 8.92 3.97 11.30
CA HIS A 72 8.07 4.94 10.60
C HIS A 72 7.09 4.26 9.64
N GLY A 73 7.54 3.21 8.98
CA GLY A 73 6.87 2.53 7.88
C GLY A 73 5.92 1.41 8.25
N VAL A 74 5.71 1.12 9.54
CA VAL A 74 4.71 0.11 9.95
C VAL A 74 3.32 0.44 9.40
N VAL A 75 2.87 1.69 9.53
CA VAL A 75 1.55 2.10 9.03
C VAL A 75 1.51 2.03 7.51
N GLU A 76 2.54 2.54 6.84
CA GLU A 76 2.67 2.56 5.38
C GLU A 76 2.67 1.17 4.75
N ILE A 77 3.52 0.29 5.25
CA ILE A 77 3.68 -1.08 4.74
C ILE A 77 2.41 -1.89 5.04
N ALA A 78 1.83 -1.77 6.24
CA ALA A 78 0.57 -2.41 6.57
C ALA A 78 -0.57 -1.95 5.64
N SER A 79 -0.64 -0.64 5.37
CA SER A 79 -1.64 -0.05 4.48
C SER A 79 -1.54 -0.61 3.06
N ILE A 80 -0.33 -0.71 2.51
CA ILE A 80 -0.09 -1.29 1.18
C ILE A 80 -0.47 -2.78 1.13
N ILE A 81 -0.12 -3.55 2.15
CA ILE A 81 -0.47 -4.99 2.23
C ILE A 81 -1.99 -5.16 2.26
N ILE A 82 -2.68 -4.39 3.10
CA ILE A 82 -4.13 -4.41 3.23
C ILE A 82 -4.81 -3.99 1.92
N ALA A 83 -4.34 -2.92 1.29
CA ALA A 83 -4.82 -2.46 -0.02
C ALA A 83 -4.58 -3.50 -1.12
N GLY A 84 -3.45 -4.20 -1.08
CA GLY A 84 -3.13 -5.33 -1.93
C GLY A 84 -4.12 -6.49 -1.79
N ALA A 85 -4.38 -6.93 -0.56
CA ALA A 85 -5.36 -7.98 -0.27
C ALA A 85 -6.77 -7.57 -0.75
N ALA A 86 -7.15 -6.30 -0.55
CA ALA A 86 -8.40 -5.75 -1.04
C ALA A 86 -8.49 -5.75 -2.58
N GLY A 87 -7.42 -5.33 -3.27
CA GLY A 87 -7.32 -5.34 -4.73
C GLY A 87 -7.44 -6.75 -5.32
N PHE A 88 -6.76 -7.73 -4.72
CA PHE A 88 -6.89 -9.14 -5.13
C PHE A 88 -8.29 -9.70 -4.88
N ALA A 89 -8.90 -9.40 -3.73
CA ALA A 89 -10.27 -9.85 -3.42
C ALA A 89 -11.29 -9.27 -4.41
N LEU A 90 -11.12 -8.00 -4.80
CA LEU A 90 -11.95 -7.33 -5.79
C LEU A 90 -11.75 -7.92 -7.20
N GLY A 91 -10.51 -8.12 -7.62
CA GLY A 91 -10.19 -8.74 -8.92
C GLY A 91 -10.66 -10.20 -9.02
N ASN A 92 -10.56 -10.97 -7.94
CA ASN A 92 -11.07 -12.33 -7.89
C ASN A 92 -12.60 -12.37 -7.99
N GLY A 93 -13.31 -11.45 -7.32
CA GLY A 93 -14.77 -11.37 -7.42
C GLY A 93 -15.28 -11.01 -8.83
N TRP A 94 -14.47 -10.29 -9.62
CA TRP A 94 -14.80 -9.96 -11.00
C TRP A 94 -14.45 -11.08 -11.99
N LEU A 95 -13.24 -11.64 -11.89
CA LEU A 95 -12.72 -12.66 -12.80
C LEU A 95 -13.25 -14.07 -12.50
N PHE A 96 -13.41 -14.40 -11.22
CA PHE A 96 -13.83 -15.72 -10.73
C PHE A 96 -14.96 -15.59 -9.69
N PRO A 97 -16.19 -15.22 -10.11
CA PRO A 97 -17.30 -14.94 -9.20
C PRO A 97 -17.86 -16.19 -8.52
N GLY A 98 -17.42 -17.38 -8.95
CA GLY A 98 -17.97 -18.67 -8.54
C GLY A 98 -19.47 -18.73 -8.83
N THR A 99 -20.25 -18.95 -7.77
CA THR A 99 -21.71 -19.11 -7.84
C THR A 99 -22.48 -17.79 -7.82
N TYR A 100 -21.83 -16.65 -7.57
CA TYR A 100 -22.50 -15.37 -7.46
C TYR A 100 -22.59 -14.63 -8.81
N PRO A 101 -23.66 -13.83 -9.04
CA PRO A 101 -23.68 -12.89 -10.15
C PRO A 101 -22.49 -11.92 -10.06
N ARG A 102 -21.80 -11.65 -11.17
CA ARG A 102 -20.58 -10.79 -11.22
C ARG A 102 -20.75 -9.47 -10.47
N GLY A 103 -21.88 -8.80 -10.64
CA GLY A 103 -22.18 -7.53 -9.95
C GLY A 103 -22.35 -7.68 -8.42
N TYR A 104 -22.86 -8.82 -7.95
CA TYR A 104 -22.97 -9.11 -6.51
C TYR A 104 -21.60 -9.43 -5.90
N ALA A 105 -20.83 -10.33 -6.53
CA ALA A 105 -19.47 -10.66 -6.10
C ALA A 105 -18.57 -9.41 -6.06
N PHE A 106 -18.69 -8.56 -7.08
CA PHE A 106 -18.01 -7.27 -7.14
C PHE A 106 -18.39 -6.35 -5.97
N ARG A 107 -19.70 -6.14 -5.72
CA ARG A 107 -20.16 -5.32 -4.58
C ARG A 107 -19.66 -5.86 -3.24
N GLN A 108 -19.57 -7.18 -3.08
CA GLN A 108 -19.04 -7.81 -1.87
C GLN A 108 -17.54 -7.53 -1.71
N GLY A 109 -16.76 -7.68 -2.78
CA GLY A 109 -15.33 -7.37 -2.82
C GLY A 109 -15.06 -5.88 -2.55
N ALA A 110 -15.84 -5.00 -3.18
CA ALA A 110 -15.75 -3.56 -2.99
C ALA A 110 -16.09 -3.13 -1.56
N LYS A 111 -17.14 -3.70 -0.95
CA LYS A 111 -17.49 -3.43 0.47
C LYS A 111 -16.38 -3.88 1.42
N ARG A 112 -15.74 -5.02 1.17
CA ARG A 112 -14.61 -5.49 1.98
C ARG A 112 -13.41 -4.56 1.82
N GLY A 113 -13.07 -4.19 0.58
CA GLY A 113 -11.97 -3.26 0.31
C GLY A 113 -12.20 -1.85 0.86
N LEU A 114 -13.44 -1.34 0.81
CA LEU A 114 -13.77 -0.03 1.38
C LEU A 114 -13.64 -0.03 2.91
N LYS A 115 -14.09 -1.09 3.60
CA LYS A 115 -13.88 -1.22 5.05
C LYS A 115 -12.40 -1.23 5.42
N LEU A 116 -11.58 -1.88 4.61
CA LEU A 116 -10.13 -1.91 4.78
C LEU A 116 -9.49 -0.53 4.53
N ALA A 117 -9.92 0.18 3.48
CA ALA A 117 -9.46 1.53 3.18
C ALA A 117 -9.81 2.55 4.28
N VAL A 118 -11.01 2.44 4.86
CA VAL A 118 -11.42 3.27 6.00
C VAL A 118 -10.59 2.97 7.26
N GLY A 119 -10.22 1.72 7.49
CA GLY A 119 -9.36 1.35 8.62
C GLY A 119 -7.89 1.76 8.47
N VAL A 120 -7.48 2.12 7.25
CA VAL A 120 -6.14 2.58 6.89
C VAL A 120 -6.04 4.11 6.87
N ALA A 121 -7.16 4.81 6.73
CA ALA A 121 -7.20 6.27 6.81
C ALA A 121 -6.86 6.73 8.24
N PRO A 122 -5.88 7.63 8.42
CA PRO A 122 -5.50 8.16 9.73
C PRO A 122 -6.55 9.08 10.33
#